data_AF-A0A4R8HQ56-F1
#
_entry.id   AF-A0A4R8HQ56-F1
#
_cell.length_a   1.000
_cell.length_b   1.000
_cell.length_c   1.000
_cell.angle_alpha   90.00
_cell.angle_beta   90.00
_cell.angle_gamma   90.00
#
_symmetry.space_group_name_H-M   'P 1'
#
loop_
_entity.id
_entity.type
_entity.pdbx_description
1 polymer ?
#
loop_
_entity_poly.entity_id
_entity_poly.type
_entity_poly.pdbx_seq_one_letter_code
_entity_poly.pdbx_strand_id
1 'polypeptide(L)'
;MTALTLDSLAIVQILRKRGFSEEQATGVVEAFREIDAGSLATKADIREVELKLESKIETSAANLKVDILRWLVVTQMALGGFLLAALKFLR
;
A
#
# COMPACT_ATOMS: atom_id res chain seq x y z
N MET A 1 -12.48 -0.35 5.59
CA MET A 1 -12.08 -0.81 6.93
C MET A 1 -13.07 -1.87 7.39
N THR A 2 -12.65 -3.12 7.43
CA THR A 2 -13.45 -4.20 8.01
C THR A 2 -13.25 -4.13 9.53
N ALA A 3 -14.26 -3.69 10.27
CA ALA A 3 -14.17 -3.62 11.72
C ALA A 3 -14.11 -5.04 12.31
N LEU A 4 -13.18 -5.28 13.24
CA LEU A 4 -13.13 -6.51 14.02
C LEU A 4 -14.34 -6.53 14.97
N THR A 5 -15.36 -7.33 14.68
CA THR A 5 -16.53 -7.48 15.55
C THR A 5 -16.26 -8.54 16.61
N LEU A 6 -16.08 -8.13 17.87
CA LEU A 6 -15.99 -9.06 19.00
C LEU A 6 -17.36 -9.20 19.67
N ASP A 7 -17.93 -10.40 19.60
CA ASP A 7 -19.15 -10.73 20.34
C ASP A 7 -18.80 -10.96 21.81
N SER A 8 -18.96 -9.90 22.60
CA SER A 8 -18.71 -9.90 24.05
C SER A 8 -19.51 -11.00 24.78
N LEU A 9 -20.78 -11.22 24.39
CA LEU A 9 -21.65 -12.18 25.06
C LEU A 9 -21.21 -13.62 24.76
N ALA A 10 -20.88 -13.91 23.50
CA ALA A 10 -20.36 -15.22 23.11
C ALA A 10 -19.05 -15.55 23.85
N ILE A 11 -18.15 -14.57 23.99
CA ILE A 11 -16.88 -14.74 24.72
C ILE A 11 -17.14 -15.04 26.20
N VAL A 12 -17.99 -14.27 26.88
CA VAL A 12 -18.37 -14.52 28.29
C VAL A 12 -18.93 -15.94 28.46
N GLN A 13 -19.84 -16.36 27.58
CA GLN A 13 -20.43 -17.70 27.63
C GLN A 13 -19.39 -18.82 27.45
N ILE A 14 -18.44 -18.64 26.52
CA ILE A 14 -17.34 -19.59 26.30
C ILE A 14 -16.48 -19.71 27.56
N LEU A 15 -16.08 -18.58 28.15
CA LEU A 15 -15.23 -18.56 29.35
C LEU A 15 -15.92 -19.24 30.54
N ARG A 16 -17.21 -18.98 30.75
CA ARG A 16 -18.00 -19.65 31.80
C ARG A 16 -18.08 -21.16 31.62
N LYS A 17 -18.29 -21.63 30.38
CA LYS A 17 -18.27 -23.07 30.06
C LYS A 17 -16.91 -23.72 30.35
N ARG A 18 -15.84 -22.93 30.47
CA ARG A 18 -14.48 -23.37 30.81
C ARG A 18 -14.14 -23.19 32.30
N GLY A 19 -15.11 -22.84 33.14
CA GLY A 19 -14.94 -22.76 34.59
C GLY A 19 -14.64 -21.37 35.15
N PHE A 20 -14.66 -20.32 34.31
CA PHE A 20 -14.54 -18.94 34.78
C PHE A 20 -15.84 -18.50 35.48
N SER A 21 -15.72 -17.72 36.55
CA SER A 21 -16.88 -17.01 37.13
C SER A 21 -17.39 -15.93 36.17
N GLU A 22 -18.63 -15.47 36.37
CA GLU A 22 -19.21 -14.35 35.59
C GLU A 22 -18.30 -13.12 35.62
N GLU A 23 -17.79 -12.79 36.82
CA GLU A 23 -16.93 -11.63 37.06
C GLU A 23 -15.58 -11.76 36.36
N GLN A 24 -14.97 -12.95 36.40
CA GLN A 24 -13.74 -13.24 35.66
C GLN A 24 -13.94 -13.16 34.15
N ALA A 25 -15.03 -13.75 33.64
CA ALA A 25 -15.34 -13.75 32.22
C ALA A 25 -15.62 -12.33 31.69
N THR A 26 -16.33 -11.52 32.49
CA THR A 26 -16.62 -10.12 32.17
C THR A 26 -15.35 -9.27 32.17
N GLY A 27 -14.50 -9.42 33.20
CA GLY A 27 -13.23 -8.70 33.29
C GLY A 27 -12.27 -8.99 32.12
N VAL A 28 -12.28 -10.21 31.58
CA VAL A 28 -11.51 -10.54 30.36
C VAL A 28 -12.03 -9.74 29.15
N VAL A 29 -13.35 -9.66 28.96
CA VAL A 29 -13.93 -8.89 27.84
C VAL A 29 -13.71 -7.40 28.01
N GLU A 30 -13.76 -6.87 29.24
CA GLU A 30 -13.44 -5.47 29.53
C GLU A 30 -11.98 -5.14 29.17
N ALA A 31 -11.02 -6.00 29.55
CA ALA A 31 -9.63 -5.84 29.16
C ALA A 31 -9.43 -5.88 27.63
N PHE A 32 -10.20 -6.71 26.90
CA PHE A 32 -10.17 -6.72 25.44
C PHE A 32 -10.77 -5.46 24.81
N ARG A 33 -11.71 -4.77 25.46
CA ARG A 33 -12.27 -3.49 24.99
C ARG A 33 -11.31 -2.32 25.17
N GLU A 34 -10.38 -2.41 26.12
CA GLU A 34 -9.30 -1.43 26.26
C GLU A 34 -8.28 -1.51 25.12
N ILE A 35 -8.23 -2.65 24.40
CA ILE A 35 -7.48 -2.74 23.15
C ILE A 35 -8.24 -1.96 22.09
N ASP A 36 -7.67 -0.83 21.67
CA ASP A 36 -8.18 -0.08 20.51
C ASP A 36 -7.98 -0.89 19.24
N ALA A 37 -8.95 -1.75 18.93
CA ALA A 37 -8.96 -2.56 17.71
C ALA A 37 -8.96 -1.72 16.43
N GLY A 38 -9.33 -0.44 16.49
CA GLY A 38 -9.25 0.51 15.38
C GLY A 38 -7.82 0.95 15.04
N SER A 39 -6.89 0.85 16.00
CA SER A 39 -5.47 1.14 15.81
C SER A 39 -4.68 -0.01 15.16
N LEU A 40 -5.29 -1.20 15.06
CA LEU A 40 -4.64 -2.38 14.50
C LEU A 40 -4.77 -2.40 12.98
N ALA A 41 -3.64 -2.38 12.27
CA ALA A 41 -3.62 -2.63 10.84
C ALA A 41 -4.02 -4.09 10.57
N THR A 42 -5.05 -4.29 9.77
CA THR A 42 -5.48 -5.61 9.33
C THR A 42 -4.62 -6.09 8.15
N LYS A 43 -4.62 -7.40 7.88
CA LYS A 43 -3.99 -7.94 6.67
C LYS A 43 -4.57 -7.35 5.38
N ALA A 44 -5.84 -6.95 5.41
CA ALA A 44 -6.48 -6.28 4.28
C ALA A 44 -5.90 -4.88 4.06
N ASP A 45 -5.68 -4.12 5.13
CA ASP A 45 -5.06 -2.79 5.04
C ASP A 45 -3.61 -2.87 4.51
N ILE A 46 -2.85 -3.89 4.96
CA ILE A 46 -1.50 -4.14 4.43
C ILE A 46 -1.56 -4.45 2.93
N ARG A 47 -2.44 -5.36 2.52
CA ARG A 47 -2.59 -5.73 1.10
C ARG A 47 -3.02 -4.54 0.24
N GLU A 48 -3.88 -3.66 0.75
CA GLU A 48 -4.26 -2.42 0.07
C GLU A 48 -3.04 -1.50 -0.15
N VAL A 49 -2.20 -1.33 0.89
CA VAL A 49 -0.98 -0.53 0.80
C VAL A 49 0.03 -1.16 -0.18
N GLU A 50 0.20 -2.48 -0.16
CA GLU A 50 1.07 -3.22 -1.10
C GLU A 50 0.63 -2.98 -2.55
N LEU A 51 -0.65 -3.20 -2.87
CA LEU A 51 -1.20 -2.98 -4.21
C LEU A 51 -1.05 -1.52 -4.66
N LYS A 52 -1.28 -0.57 -3.74
CA LYS A 52 -1.10 0.86 -4.01
C LYS A 52 0.36 1.20 -4.28
N LEU A 53 1.30 0.53 -3.60
CA LEU A 53 2.73 0.74 -3.78
C LEU A 53 3.20 0.14 -5.10
N GLU A 54 2.79 -1.08 -5.43
CA GLU A 54 3.05 -1.73 -6.73
C GLU A 54 2.58 -0.84 -7.88
N SER A 55 1.34 -0.36 -7.83
CA SER A 55 0.79 0.55 -8.85
C SER A 55 1.58 1.85 -8.99
N LYS A 56 2.04 2.43 -7.88
CA LYS A 56 2.89 3.64 -7.90
C LYS A 56 4.26 3.36 -8.53
N ILE A 57 4.85 2.20 -8.25
CA ILE A 57 6.13 1.78 -8.82
C ILE A 57 5.98 1.59 -10.33
N GLU A 58 4.95 0.87 -10.78
CA GLU A 58 4.67 0.65 -12.20
C GLU A 58 4.47 1.96 -12.94
N THR A 59 3.66 2.87 -12.37
CA THR A 59 3.41 4.20 -12.93
C THR A 59 4.70 5.02 -13.03
N SER A 60 5.52 5.02 -11.97
CA SER A 60 6.80 5.74 -11.97
C SER A 60 7.77 5.18 -13.00
N ALA A 61 7.84 3.85 -13.14
CA ALA A 61 8.66 3.20 -14.15
C ALA A 61 8.18 3.52 -15.58
N ALA A 62 6.88 3.57 -15.81
CA ALA A 62 6.31 3.98 -17.09
C ALA A 62 6.65 5.44 -17.44
N ASN A 63 6.53 6.35 -16.46
CA ASN A 63 6.89 7.76 -16.65
C ASN A 63 8.37 7.92 -16.98
N LEU A 64 9.26 7.23 -16.27
CA LEU A 64 10.70 7.25 -16.57
C LEU A 64 11.01 6.76 -17.99
N LYS A 65 10.34 5.68 -18.45
CA LYS A 65 10.50 5.19 -19.83
C LYS A 65 10.08 6.25 -20.85
N VAL A 66 8.96 6.95 -20.62
CA VAL A 66 8.48 8.02 -21.49
C VAL A 66 9.47 9.19 -21.51
N ASP A 67 9.97 9.62 -20.36
CA ASP A 67 10.93 10.72 -20.26
C ASP A 67 12.26 10.40 -20.96
N ILE A 68 12.77 9.18 -20.79
CA ILE A 68 13.96 8.70 -21.49
C ILE A 68 13.73 8.73 -23.01
N LEU A 69 12.61 8.20 -23.50
CA LEU A 69 12.31 8.20 -24.93
C LEU A 69 12.16 9.62 -25.49
N ARG A 70 11.49 10.51 -24.74
CA ARG A 70 11.34 11.93 -25.11
C ARG A 70 12.70 12.60 -25.31
N TRP A 71 13.61 12.47 -24.34
CA TRP A 71 14.94 13.07 -24.43
C TRP A 71 15.82 12.39 -25.48
N LEU A 72 15.67 11.08 -25.69
CA LEU A 72 16.35 10.37 -26.77
C LEU A 72 15.95 10.97 -28.13
N VAL A 73 14.66 11.18 -28.39
CA VAL A 73 14.21 11.79 -29.65
C VAL A 73 14.76 13.22 -29.81
N VAL A 74 14.69 14.05 -28.76
CA VAL A 74 15.21 15.43 -28.81
C VAL A 74 16.72 15.45 -29.13
N THR A 75 17.50 14.57 -28.49
CA THR A 75 18.95 14.50 -28.71
C THR A 75 19.30 13.98 -30.09
N GLN A 76 18.59 12.97 -30.61
CA GLN A 76 18.81 12.48 -31.98
C GLN A 76 18.49 13.54 -33.05
N MET A 77 17.41 14.30 -32.86
CA MET A 77 17.07 15.40 -33.75
C MET A 77 18.14 16.50 -33.74
N ALA A 78 18.67 16.84 -32.55
CA ALA A 78 19.75 17.81 -32.42
C ALA A 78 21.04 17.32 -33.10
N LEU A 79 21.44 16.06 -32.87
CA LEU A 79 22.61 15.44 -33.49
C LEU A 79 22.46 15.38 -35.02
N GLY A 80 21.29 14.97 -35.53
CA GLY A 80 20.99 14.93 -36.96
C GLY A 80 21.09 16.31 -37.61
N GLY A 81 20.50 17.34 -36.98
CA GLY A 81 20.62 18.73 -37.44
C GLY A 81 22.06 19.23 -37.46
N PHE A 82 22.83 18.91 -36.41
CA PHE A 82 24.25 19.28 -36.32
C PHE A 82 25.08 18.64 -37.45
N LEU A 83 24.90 17.34 -37.71
CA LEU A 83 25.58 16.63 -38.79
C LEU A 83 25.26 17.23 -40.17
N LEU A 84 23.99 17.56 -40.42
CA LEU A 84 23.57 18.20 -41.67
C LEU A 84 24.21 19.59 -41.85
N ALA A 85 24.26 20.40 -40.80
CA ALA A 85 24.92 21.70 -40.83
C ALA A 85 26.42 21.56 -41.14
N ALA A 86 27.12 20.63 -40.47
CA ALA A 86 28.54 20.37 -40.71
C ALA A 86 28.80 19.95 -42.17
N LEU A 87 27.99 19.05 -42.73
CA LEU A 87 28.09 18.63 -44.13
C LEU A 87 27.91 19.78 -45.12
N LYS A 88 27.03 20.75 -44.82
CA LYS A 88 26.84 21.95 -45.64
C LYS A 88 28.05 22.87 -45.63
N PHE A 89 28.80 22.96 -44.54
CA PHE A 89 30.02 23.78 -44.46
C PHE A 89 31.24 23.14 -45.11
N LEU A 90 31.24 21.81 -45.29
CA LEU A 90 32.35 21.08 -45.92
C LEU A 90 32.24 20.96 -47.46
N ARG A 91 31.08 21.25 -48.05
CA ARG A 91 30.85 21.27 -49.51
C ARG A 91 30.77 22.69 -50.02
#